data_AF-A0A917PLR8-F1
#
_entry.id   AF-A0A917PLR8-F1
#
_cell.length_a   1.000
_cell.length_b   1.000
_cell.length_c   1.000
_cell.angle_alpha   90.00
_cell.angle_beta   90.00
_cell.angle_gamma   90.00
#
_symmetry.space_group_name_H-M   'P 1'
#
loop_
_entity.id
_entity.type
_entity.pdbx_description
1 polymer ?
#
loop_
_entity_poly.entity_id
_entity_poly.type
_entity_poly.pdbx_seq_one_letter_code
_entity_poly.pdbx_strand_id
1 'polypeptide(L)'
;MNRLAPDIVTLRVAHCRAEHAANGEQYHLAVMHYRTCLEAAERREDCQAVRFFALRLAHCYDSMGLTHKAQEFRALGDCDSGSLIS
;
A
#
# COMPACT_ATOMS: atom_id res chain seq x y z
N MET A 1 8.07 25.32 17.03
CA MET A 1 8.12 23.89 16.70
C MET A 1 7.18 23.59 15.53
N ASN A 2 7.67 23.70 14.29
CA ASN A 2 6.93 23.26 13.11
C ASN A 2 7.15 21.75 12.95
N ARG A 3 6.22 20.93 13.42
CA ARG A 3 6.17 19.49 13.09
C ARG A 3 5.71 19.38 11.64
N LEU A 4 6.62 19.63 10.70
CA LEU A 4 6.44 19.32 9.29
C LEU A 4 6.00 17.86 9.22
N ALA A 5 4.77 17.67 8.73
CA ALA A 5 4.23 16.38 8.38
C ALA A 5 5.34 15.59 7.68
N PRO A 6 5.77 14.41 8.16
CA PRO A 6 6.85 13.67 7.51
C PRO A 6 6.49 13.53 6.03
N ASP A 7 7.31 14.23 5.25
CA ASP A 7 6.92 14.90 4.02
C ASP A 7 6.27 13.95 3.03
N ILE A 8 5.24 14.45 2.36
CA ILE A 8 4.64 13.84 1.16
C ILE A 8 5.72 13.39 0.14
N VAL A 9 6.89 14.03 0.14
CA VAL A 9 8.07 13.67 -0.65
C VAL A 9 8.59 12.27 -0.28
N THR A 10 8.70 11.93 1.00
CA THR A 10 9.08 10.59 1.47
C THR A 10 8.11 9.52 0.98
N LEU A 11 6.80 9.83 1.00
CA LEU A 11 5.74 8.96 0.50
C LEU A 11 5.86 8.77 -1.02
N ARG A 12 6.12 9.84 -1.77
CA ARG A 12 6.28 9.81 -3.24
C ARG A 12 7.56 9.11 -3.68
N VAL A 13 8.66 9.27 -2.94
CA VAL A 13 9.93 8.56 -3.22
C VAL A 13 9.77 7.06 -2.94
N ALA A 14 9.09 6.68 -1.85
CA ALA A 14 8.75 5.29 -1.58
C ALA A 14 7.85 4.70 -2.67
N HIS A 15 6.84 5.47 -3.13
CA HIS A 15 5.97 5.07 -4.23
C HIS A 15 6.74 4.87 -5.55
N CYS A 16 7.59 5.83 -5.92
CA CYS A 16 8.38 5.77 -7.15
C CYS A 16 9.37 4.58 -7.13
N ARG A 17 10.01 4.32 -5.98
CA ARG A 17 10.87 3.13 -5.79
C ARG A 17 10.09 1.83 -5.90
N ALA A 18 8.89 1.78 -5.35
CA ALA A 18 8.08 0.57 -5.37
C ALA A 18 7.41 0.33 -6.74
N GLU A 19 7.13 1.37 -7.52
CA GLU A 19 6.82 1.25 -8.97
C GLU A 19 8.00 0.72 -9.77
N HIS A 20 9.21 1.22 -9.47
CA HIS A 20 10.42 0.80 -10.17
C HIS A 20 10.78 -0.66 -9.84
N ALA A 21 10.62 -1.09 -8.58
CA ALA A 21 10.83 -2.48 -8.16
C ALA A 21 9.77 -3.43 -8.73
N ALA A 22 8.51 -2.98 -8.87
CA ALA A 22 7.46 -3.74 -9.56
C ALA A 22 7.74 -3.87 -11.07
N ASN A 23 8.29 -2.83 -11.70
CA ASN A 23 8.74 -2.89 -13.10
C ASN A 23 10.00 -3.74 -13.29
N GLY A 24 10.86 -3.84 -12.28
CA GLY A 24 12.09 -4.65 -12.29
C GLY A 24 11.89 -6.12 -11.92
N GLU A 25 10.65 -6.62 -11.90
CA GLU A 25 10.26 -7.99 -11.52
C GLU A 25 10.66 -8.40 -10.08
N GLN A 26 11.12 -7.45 -9.25
CA GLN A 26 11.47 -7.66 -7.85
C GLN A 26 10.25 -7.51 -6.93
N TYR A 27 9.19 -8.23 -7.27
CA TYR A 27 7.90 -8.13 -6.58
C TYR A 27 8.01 -8.47 -5.08
N HIS A 28 8.94 -9.34 -4.69
CA HIS A 28 9.18 -9.70 -3.28
C HIS A 28 9.64 -8.50 -2.44
N LEU A 29 10.53 -7.67 -3.00
CA LEU A 29 11.03 -6.47 -2.33
C LEU A 29 9.94 -5.38 -2.29
N ALA A 30 9.18 -5.24 -3.38
CA ALA A 30 8.05 -4.32 -3.44
C ALA A 30 7.00 -4.65 -2.37
N VAL A 31 6.62 -5.93 -2.23
CA VAL A 31 5.69 -6.40 -1.19
C VAL A 31 6.23 -6.11 0.21
N MET A 32 7.51 -6.34 0.47
CA MET A 32 8.15 -6.05 1.76
C MET A 32 8.02 -4.57 2.13
N HIS A 33 8.37 -3.68 1.20
CA HIS A 33 8.27 -2.23 1.41
C HIS A 33 6.82 -1.75 1.57
N TYR A 34 5.89 -2.23 0.74
CA TYR A 34 4.48 -1.84 0.87
C TYR A 34 3.86 -2.32 2.18
N ARG A 35 4.25 -3.49 2.71
CA ARG A 35 3.77 -3.95 4.03
C ARG A 35 4.25 -3.07 5.17
N THR A 36 5.52 -2.65 5.15
CA THR A 36 6.03 -1.69 6.15
C THR A 36 5.28 -0.35 6.05
N CYS A 37 5.00 0.12 4.83
CA CYS A 37 4.24 1.35 4.63
C CYS A 37 2.78 1.22 5.08
N LEU A 38 2.15 0.06 4.86
CA LEU A 38 0.80 -0.23 5.31
C LEU A 38 0.72 -0.18 6.83
N GLU A 39 1.61 -0.88 7.54
CA GLU A 39 1.65 -0.87 9.01
C GLU A 39 1.88 0.55 9.55
N ALA A 40 2.78 1.32 8.92
CA ALA A 40 3.00 2.71 9.29
C ALA A 40 1.77 3.60 9.02
N ALA A 41 1.00 3.33 7.96
CA ALA A 41 -0.24 4.03 7.66
C ALA A 41 -1.36 3.68 8.66
N GLU A 42 -1.50 2.40 9.01
CA GLU A 42 -2.45 1.92 10.03
C GLU A 42 -2.14 2.54 11.40
N ARG A 43 -0.86 2.59 11.80
CA ARG A 43 -0.43 3.27 13.03
C ARG A 43 -0.70 4.77 13.05
N ARG A 44 -0.85 5.39 11.89
CA ARG A 44 -1.16 6.82 11.74
C ARG A 44 -2.66 7.04 11.53
N GLU A 45 -3.46 5.98 11.55
CA GLU A 45 -4.90 5.99 11.26
C GLU A 45 -5.22 6.66 9.91
N ASP A 46 -4.26 6.61 8.99
CA ASP A 46 -4.33 7.27 7.69
C ASP A 46 -5.02 6.34 6.69
N CYS A 47 -6.35 6.36 6.75
CA CYS A 47 -7.24 5.50 5.98
C CYS A 47 -6.96 5.57 4.47
N GLN A 48 -6.64 6.77 3.95
CA GLN A 48 -6.25 6.94 2.55
C GLN A 48 -4.92 6.26 2.20
N ALA A 49 -3.91 6.41 3.06
CA ALA A 49 -2.63 5.75 2.86
C ALA A 49 -2.76 4.22 2.98
N VAL A 50 -3.55 3.73 3.95
CA VAL A 50 -3.85 2.30 4.11
C VAL A 50 -4.49 1.74 2.85
N ARG A 51 -5.55 2.39 2.34
CA ARG A 51 -6.20 1.98 1.09
C ARG A 51 -5.24 1.97 -0.09
N PHE A 52 -4.43 3.02 -0.23
CA PHE A 52 -3.46 3.12 -1.31
C PHE A 52 -2.44 1.97 -1.27
N PHE A 53 -1.85 1.70 -0.10
CA PHE A 53 -0.86 0.63 0.04
C PHE A 53 -1.48 -0.77 -0.11
N ALA A 54 -2.70 -0.98 0.38
CA ALA A 54 -3.44 -2.22 0.21
C ALA A 54 -3.71 -2.53 -1.28
N LEU A 55 -4.17 -1.53 -2.05
CA LEU A 55 -4.39 -1.68 -3.50
C LEU A 55 -3.10 -1.94 -4.27
N ARG A 56 -1.98 -1.32 -3.87
CA ARG A 56 -0.67 -1.57 -4.48
C ARG A 56 -0.15 -2.97 -4.16
N LEU A 57 -0.34 -3.46 -2.93
CA LEU A 57 -0.05 -4.85 -2.57
C LEU A 57 -0.88 -5.83 -3.38
N ALA A 58 -2.17 -5.55 -3.55
CA ALA A 58 -3.05 -6.37 -4.37
C ALA A 58 -2.53 -6.52 -5.79
N HIS A 59 -2.14 -5.41 -6.43
CA HIS A 59 -1.57 -5.45 -7.78
C HIS A 59 -0.26 -6.25 -7.85
N CYS A 60 0.64 -6.10 -6.86
CA CYS A 60 1.88 -6.88 -6.83
C CYS A 60 1.62 -8.39 -6.69
N TYR A 61 0.66 -8.78 -5.85
CA TYR A 61 0.28 -10.19 -5.71
C TYR A 61 -0.41 -10.74 -6.96
N ASP A 62 -1.23 -9.93 -7.63
CA ASP A 62 -1.88 -10.29 -8.89
C ASP A 62 -0.85 -10.56 -9.99
N SER A 63 0.16 -9.67 -10.12
CA SER A 63 1.28 -9.84 -11.06
C SER A 63 2.17 -11.05 -10.74
N MET A 64 2.24 -11.49 -9.48
CA MET A 64 2.91 -12.75 -9.09
C MET A 64 2.05 -14.01 -9.38
N GLY A 65 0.80 -13.86 -9.83
CA GLY A 65 -0.16 -14.96 -9.98
C GLY A 65 -0.80 -15.41 -8.65
N LEU A 66 -0.62 -14.64 -7.57
CA LEU A 66 -1.21 -14.91 -6.25
C LEU A 66 -2.56 -14.19 -6.10
N THR A 67 -3.50 -14.52 -6.99
CA THR A 67 -4.78 -13.82 -7.16
C THR A 67 -5.65 -13.83 -5.89
N HIS A 68 -5.59 -14.90 -5.08
CA HIS A 68 -6.31 -14.98 -3.81
C HIS A 68 -5.85 -13.89 -2.83
N LYS A 69 -4.52 -13.77 -2.64
CA LYS A 69 -3.95 -12.71 -1.79
C LYS A 69 -4.26 -11.33 -2.37
N ALA A 70 -4.19 -11.19 -3.69
CA ALA A 70 -4.53 -9.94 -4.35
C ALA A 70 -5.97 -9.49 -4.00
N GLN A 71 -6.93 -10.41 -4.03
CA GLN A 71 -8.32 -10.12 -3.66
C GLN A 71 -8.47 -9.75 -2.18
N GLU A 72 -7.79 -10.43 -1.25
CA GLU A 72 -7.83 -10.08 0.18
C GLU A 72 -7.35 -8.65 0.43
N PHE A 73 -6.20 -8.25 -0.15
CA PHE A 73 -5.70 -6.88 -0.02
C PHE A 73 -6.53 -5.85 -0.78
N ARG A 74 -7.17 -6.25 -1.90
CA ARG A 74 -8.09 -5.38 -2.63
C ARG A 74 -9.34 -5.10 -1.82
N ALA A 75 -9.91 -6.14 -1.19
CA ALA A 75 -11.03 -6.02 -0.28
C ALA A 75 -10.67 -5.15 0.93
N LEU A 76 -9.45 -5.28 1.48
CA LEU A 76 -8.98 -4.42 2.57
C LEU A 76 -8.96 -2.94 2.16
N GLY A 77 -8.47 -2.63 0.96
CA GLY A 77 -8.50 -1.25 0.45
C GLY A 77 -9.91 -0.75 0.13
N ASP A 78 -10.81 -1.63 -0.28
CA ASP A 78 -12.20 -1.27 -0.63
C ASP A 78 -13.08 -1.09 0.62
N CYS A 79 -12.88 -1.90 1.66
CA CYS A 79 -13.71 -1.93 2.87
C CYS A 79 -13.59 -0.65 3.72
N ASP A 80 -12.46 0.05 3.67
CA ASP A 80 -12.29 1.39 4.24
C ASP A 80 -13.22 2.44 3.59
N SER A 81 -13.67 2.17 2.35
CA SER A 81 -14.67 3.00 1.65
C SER A 81 -16.12 2.54 1.90
N GLY A 82 -16.32 1.41 2.58
CA GLY A 82 -17.58 0.67 2.64
C GLY A 82 -18.09 0.32 4.04
N SER A 83 -17.51 0.86 5.12
CA SER A 83 -18.00 0.63 6.49
C SER A 83 -19.28 1.42 6.82
N LEU A 84 -20.27 1.42 5.92
CA LEU A 84 -21.54 2.14 6.08
C LEU A 84 -22.72 1.48 5.34
N ILE A 85 -22.87 0.15 5.38
CA ILE A 85 -24.17 -0.49 5.14
C ILE A 85 -24.24 -1.89 5.78
N SER A 86 -24.78 -1.95 7.00
CA SER A 86 -25.51 -3.10 7.54
C SER A 86 -26.75 -2.59 8.26
#